data_AF-N8UP07-F1
#
_entry.id   AF-N8UP07-F1
#
_cell.length_a   1.000
_cell.length_b   1.000
_cell.length_c   1.000
_cell.angle_alpha   90.00
_cell.angle_beta   90.00
_cell.angle_gamma   90.00
#
_symmetry.space_group_name_H-M   'P 1'
#
loop_
_entity.id
_entity.type
_entity.pdbx_description
1 polymer ?
#
loop_
_entity_poly.entity_id
_entity_poly.type
_entity_poly.pdbx_seq_one_letter_code
_entity_poly.pdbx_strand_id
1 'polypeptide(L)'
;MPNTEYPKALYKGDKKNHDFTTAFDADAENQLREDGYVDYKDLPEYEEPTETETKSDSADVKQLKKELLEALKENQELRKQIRLKELEDKPADELKAILDKAEVKYKANAGKPELAQLVLDHESNVGSDE
;
A
#
# COMPACT_ATOMS: atom_id res chain seq x y z
N MET A 1 17.41 -11.02 58.48
CA MET A 1 17.92 -11.25 57.11
C MET A 1 17.63 -9.99 56.32
N PRO A 2 18.59 -9.35 55.64
CA PRO A 2 18.26 -8.21 54.80
C PRO A 2 17.44 -8.74 53.62
N ASN A 3 16.19 -8.26 53.50
CA ASN A 3 15.34 -8.48 52.34
C ASN A 3 16.03 -7.74 51.19
N THR A 4 16.76 -8.47 50.33
CA THR A 4 17.34 -7.89 49.12
C THR A 4 16.23 -7.71 48.10
N GLU A 5 15.32 -6.77 48.37
CA GLU A 5 14.22 -6.37 47.46
C GLU A 5 14.71 -5.47 46.33
N TYR A 6 15.91 -4.90 46.47
CA TYR A 6 16.59 -4.08 45.48
C TYR A 6 17.97 -4.68 45.16
N PRO A 7 18.45 -4.54 43.92
CA PRO A 7 17.79 -3.91 42.78
C PRO A 7 16.61 -4.71 42.20
N LYS A 8 15.55 -4.02 41.77
CA LYS A 8 14.35 -4.62 41.17
C LYS A 8 14.20 -4.19 39.71
N ALA A 9 14.05 -5.15 38.80
CA ALA A 9 13.81 -4.87 37.38
C ALA A 9 12.30 -4.67 37.13
N LEU A 10 11.94 -3.53 36.56
CA LEU A 10 10.60 -3.20 36.09
C LEU A 10 10.61 -3.01 34.59
N TYR A 11 9.47 -3.26 33.95
CA TYR A 11 9.33 -3.40 32.52
C TYR A 11 8.16 -2.57 32.00
N LYS A 12 8.27 -2.02 30.80
CA LYS A 12 7.22 -1.24 30.14
C LYS A 12 7.07 -1.68 28.69
N GLY A 13 5.84 -1.97 28.28
CA GLY A 13 5.53 -2.48 26.95
C GLY A 13 4.71 -3.78 27.03
N ASP A 14 5.05 -4.75 26.18
CA ASP A 14 4.43 -6.07 26.13
C ASP A 14 5.48 -7.18 26.30
N LYS A 15 5.07 -8.44 26.50
CA LYS A 15 6.01 -9.56 26.72
C LYS A 15 7.03 -9.76 25.58
N LYS A 16 6.79 -9.25 24.37
CA LYS A 16 7.67 -9.36 23.18
C LYS A 16 8.53 -8.13 22.95
N ASN A 17 7.97 -6.93 23.12
CA ASN A 17 8.60 -5.63 22.98
C ASN A 17 8.43 -4.88 24.30
N HIS A 18 9.42 -5.02 25.18
CA HIS A 18 9.48 -4.28 26.43
C HIS A 18 10.82 -3.61 26.61
N ASP A 19 10.78 -2.43 27.21
CA ASP A 19 11.95 -1.80 27.81
C ASP A 19 12.01 -2.19 29.30
N PHE A 20 13.21 -2.34 29.84
CA PHE A 20 13.40 -2.61 31.27
C PHE A 20 14.28 -1.56 31.93
N THR A 21 13.95 -1.22 33.16
CA THR A 21 14.73 -0.33 34.03
C THR A 21 14.87 -0.95 35.41
N THR A 22 15.96 -0.65 36.10
CA THR A 22 16.23 -1.17 37.45
C THR A 22 15.98 -0.10 38.51
N ALA A 23 15.12 -0.39 39.48
CA ALA A 23 14.92 0.39 40.68
C ALA A 23 15.96 -0.03 41.73
N PHE A 24 16.69 0.93 42.31
CA PHE A 24 17.69 0.68 43.36
C PHE A 24 17.16 0.91 44.77
N ASP A 25 16.00 1.55 44.91
CA ASP A 25 15.31 1.83 46.17
C ASP A 25 13.78 1.90 45.95
N ALA A 26 13.04 2.04 47.05
CA ALA A 26 11.58 2.05 47.06
C ALA A 26 10.98 3.29 46.39
N ASP A 27 11.63 4.45 46.52
CA ASP A 27 11.20 5.70 45.88
C ASP A 27 11.32 5.59 44.35
N ALA A 28 12.43 5.02 43.85
CA ALA A 28 12.64 4.75 42.44
C ALA A 28 11.65 3.71 41.89
N GLU A 29 11.31 2.67 42.67
CA GLU A 29 10.27 1.71 42.28
C GLU A 29 8.91 2.40 42.12
N ASN A 30 8.54 3.27 43.07
CA ASN A 30 7.25 3.96 43.03
C ASN A 30 7.18 4.92 41.83
N GLN A 31 8.25 5.69 41.57
CA GLN A 31 8.31 6.58 40.41
C GLN A 31 8.17 5.80 39.09
N LEU A 32 8.89 4.67 38.96
CA LEU A 32 8.81 3.84 37.76
C LEU A 32 7.42 3.21 37.59
N ARG A 33 6.76 2.82 38.69
CA ARG A 33 5.37 2.34 38.68
C ARG A 33 4.39 3.43 38.26
N GLU A 34 4.56 4.67 38.71
CA GLU A 34 3.79 5.83 38.26
C GLU A 34 4.02 6.14 36.77
N ASP A 35 5.24 5.94 36.28
CA ASP A 35 5.60 6.07 34.86
C ASP A 35 5.10 4.89 33.99
N GLY A 36 4.43 3.91 34.61
CA GLY A 36 3.81 2.76 33.95
C GLY A 36 4.71 1.54 33.75
N TYR A 37 5.83 1.44 34.49
CA TYR A 37 6.63 0.23 34.55
C TYR A 37 6.05 -0.77 35.56
N VAL A 38 5.98 -2.03 35.17
CA VAL A 38 5.40 -3.14 35.94
C VAL A 38 6.37 -4.31 36.04
N ASP A 39 6.09 -5.28 36.90
CA ASP A 39 6.87 -6.51 36.93
C ASP A 39 6.64 -7.31 35.63
N TYR A 40 7.65 -8.06 35.14
CA TYR A 40 7.54 -8.78 33.84
C TYR A 40 6.31 -9.69 33.73
N LYS A 41 5.90 -10.30 34.84
CA LYS A 41 4.72 -11.17 34.94
C LYS A 41 3.39 -10.44 34.69
N ASP A 42 3.38 -9.13 34.94
CA ASP A 42 2.22 -8.25 34.83
C ASP A 42 2.20 -7.49 33.50
N LEU A 43 3.22 -7.68 32.64
CA LEU A 43 3.18 -7.19 31.28
C LEU A 43 2.04 -7.87 30.51
N PRO A 44 1.30 -7.11 29.71
CA PRO A 44 0.34 -7.70 28.79
C PRO A 44 1.05 -8.70 27.89
N GLU A 45 0.41 -9.85 27.70
CA GLU A 45 0.85 -10.82 26.71
C GLU A 45 0.84 -10.14 25.34
N TYR A 46 1.87 -10.39 24.53
CA TYR A 46 1.87 -9.89 23.17
C TYR A 46 0.76 -10.60 22.41
N GLU A 47 -0.36 -9.92 22.23
CA GLU A 47 -1.32 -10.30 21.21
C GLU A 47 -0.63 -10.01 19.88
N GLU A 48 -0.18 -11.07 19.20
CA GLU A 48 0.03 -10.96 17.76
C GLU A 48 -1.21 -10.28 17.19
N PRO A 49 -1.07 -9.29 16.28
CA PRO A 49 -2.20 -8.88 15.48
C PRO A 49 -2.60 -10.15 14.74
N THR A 50 -3.50 -10.92 15.34
CA THR A 50 -4.22 -11.95 14.64
C THR A 50 -4.72 -11.21 13.42
N GLU A 51 -4.39 -11.73 12.24
CA GLU A 51 -5.17 -11.44 11.05
C GLU A 51 -6.58 -11.97 11.35
N THR A 52 -7.31 -11.35 12.29
CA THR A 52 -8.74 -11.23 12.20
C THR A 52 -8.91 -10.47 10.90
N GLU A 53 -9.09 -11.26 9.85
CA GLU A 53 -9.89 -10.94 8.70
C GLU A 53 -10.62 -9.62 8.96
N THR A 54 -10.09 -8.53 8.43
CA THR A 54 -10.93 -7.36 8.20
C THR A 54 -11.84 -7.74 7.02
N LYS A 55 -12.73 -8.69 7.28
CA LYS A 55 -14.12 -8.64 6.82
C LYS A 55 -14.73 -7.40 7.44
N SER A 56 -14.19 -6.23 7.09
CA SER A 56 -14.95 -5.01 7.08
C SER A 56 -15.88 -5.14 5.89
N ASP A 57 -16.86 -6.03 6.07
CA ASP A 57 -18.08 -6.17 5.28
C ASP A 57 -19.09 -5.10 5.74
N SER A 58 -18.62 -3.99 6.33
CA SER A 58 -19.43 -2.78 6.44
C SER A 58 -19.87 -2.41 5.02
N ALA A 59 -21.16 -2.10 4.87
CA ALA A 59 -21.73 -1.68 3.60
C ALA A 59 -20.93 -0.52 2.98
N ASP A 60 -20.38 0.36 3.82
CA ASP A 60 -19.53 1.47 3.44
C ASP A 60 -18.23 1.01 2.77
N VAL A 61 -17.57 -0.03 3.28
CA VAL A 61 -16.34 -0.56 2.67
C VAL A 61 -16.63 -1.24 1.34
N LYS A 62 -17.77 -1.93 1.20
CA LYS A 62 -18.20 -2.49 -0.10
C LYS A 62 -18.51 -1.39 -1.11
N GLN A 63 -19.19 -0.35 -0.68
CA GLN A 63 -19.51 0.79 -1.52
C GLN A 63 -18.23 1.52 -1.96
N LEU A 64 -17.31 1.80 -1.04
CA LEU A 64 -16.01 2.41 -1.33
C LEU A 64 -15.19 1.57 -2.32
N LYS A 65 -15.17 0.23 -2.16
CA LYS A 65 -14.50 -0.66 -3.13
C LYS A 65 -15.15 -0.58 -4.52
N LYS A 66 -16.48 -0.51 -4.59
CA LYS A 66 -17.21 -0.37 -5.86
C LYS A 66 -16.92 0.97 -6.52
N GLU A 67 -16.99 2.06 -5.76
CA GLU A 67 -16.72 3.42 -6.23
C GLU A 67 -15.27 3.55 -6.71
N LEU A 68 -14.32 2.98 -5.97
CA LEU A 68 -12.92 2.93 -6.37
C LEU A 68 -12.74 2.15 -7.68
N LEU A 69 -13.40 0.99 -7.82
CA LEU A 69 -13.33 0.20 -9.05
C LEU A 69 -13.93 0.94 -10.24
N GLU A 70 -15.04 1.66 -10.04
CA GLU A 70 -15.69 2.47 -11.07
C GLU A 70 -14.81 3.66 -11.46
N ALA A 71 -14.26 4.39 -10.49
CA ALA A 71 -13.33 5.50 -10.71
C ALA A 71 -12.05 5.05 -11.43
N LEU A 72 -11.51 3.87 -11.11
CA LEU A 72 -10.36 3.31 -11.80
C LEU A 72 -10.67 2.97 -13.26
N LYS A 73 -11.85 2.38 -13.52
CA LYS A 73 -12.31 2.11 -14.89
C LYS A 73 -12.50 3.40 -15.67
N GLU A 74 -13.15 4.39 -15.07
CA GLU A 74 -13.35 5.70 -15.70
C GLU A 74 -12.01 6.38 -15.96
N ASN A 75 -11.05 6.35 -15.03
CA ASN A 75 -9.73 6.91 -15.23
C ASN A 75 -8.97 6.21 -16.37
N GLN A 76 -9.07 4.88 -16.47
CA GLN A 76 -8.48 4.10 -17.56
C GLN A 76 -9.10 4.49 -18.91
N GLU A 77 -10.43 4.66 -18.96
CA GLU A 77 -11.13 5.06 -20.18
C GLU A 77 -10.81 6.50 -20.59
N LEU A 78 -10.75 7.44 -19.63
CA LEU A 78 -10.33 8.83 -19.88
C LEU A 78 -8.91 8.88 -20.41
N ARG A 79 -7.99 8.08 -19.86
CA ARG A 79 -6.61 7.96 -20.38
C ARG A 79 -6.59 7.47 -21.83
N LYS A 80 -7.40 6.46 -22.17
CA LYS A 80 -7.53 5.98 -23.55
C LYS A 80 -8.07 7.06 -24.49
N GLN A 81 -9.08 7.80 -24.07
CA GLN A 81 -9.66 8.89 -24.88
C GLN A 81 -8.66 10.04 -25.09
N ILE A 82 -7.92 10.42 -24.05
CA ILE A 82 -6.87 11.44 -24.17
C ILE A 82 -5.81 10.96 -25.17
N ARG A 83 -5.35 9.72 -25.01
CA ARG A 83 -4.33 9.16 -25.89
C ARG A 83 -4.80 9.05 -27.34
N LEU A 84 -6.04 8.61 -27.56
CA LEU A 84 -6.63 8.55 -28.89
C LEU A 84 -6.64 9.93 -29.56
N LYS A 85 -7.07 10.97 -28.84
CA LYS A 85 -7.07 12.35 -29.37
C LYS A 85 -5.66 12.83 -29.73
N GLU A 86 -4.67 12.57 -28.87
CA GLU A 86 -3.27 12.89 -29.19
C GLU A 86 -2.77 12.19 -30.47
N LEU A 87 -3.17 10.93 -30.67
CA LEU A 87 -2.82 10.16 -31.86
C LEU A 87 -3.60 10.65 -33.11
N GLU A 88 -4.85 11.07 -32.94
CA GLU A 88 -5.64 11.71 -33.99
C GLU A 88 -5.09 13.08 -34.39
N ASP A 89 -4.43 13.81 -33.50
CA ASP A 89 -3.78 15.08 -33.83
C ASP A 89 -2.42 14.87 -34.54
N LYS A 90 -1.77 13.71 -34.35
CA LYS A 90 -0.48 13.38 -34.98
C LYS A 90 -0.59 13.05 -36.47
N PRO A 91 0.42 13.38 -37.30
CA PRO A 91 0.44 12.97 -38.70
C PRO A 91 0.63 11.44 -38.82
N ALA A 92 0.17 10.86 -39.94
CA ALA A 92 0.27 9.42 -40.17
C ALA A 92 1.72 8.91 -40.16
N ASP A 93 2.69 9.73 -40.55
CA ASP A 93 4.11 9.37 -40.53
C ASP A 93 4.65 9.23 -39.10
N GLU A 94 4.19 10.05 -38.15
CA GLU A 94 4.54 9.89 -36.73
C GLU A 94 3.89 8.64 -36.13
N LEU A 95 2.65 8.33 -36.50
CA LEU A 95 1.97 7.10 -36.04
C LEU A 95 2.70 5.85 -36.51
N LYS A 96 3.16 5.83 -37.78
CA LYS A 96 4.01 4.76 -38.32
C LYS A 96 5.32 4.64 -37.56
N ALA A 97 6.00 5.76 -37.29
CA ALA A 97 7.24 5.76 -36.52
C ALA A 97 7.06 5.20 -35.10
N ILE A 98 5.91 5.46 -34.45
CA ILE A 98 5.58 4.87 -33.15
C ILE A 98 5.39 3.36 -33.27
N LEU A 99 4.64 2.90 -34.27
CA LEU A 99 4.41 1.47 -34.53
C LEU A 99 5.70 0.74 -34.89
N ASP A 100 6.55 1.34 -35.72
CA ASP A 100 7.87 0.81 -36.10
C ASP A 100 8.78 0.67 -34.88
N LYS A 101 8.80 1.68 -33.99
CA LYS A 101 9.56 1.62 -32.74
C LYS A 101 9.02 0.56 -31.78
N ALA A 102 7.70 0.32 -31.81
CA ALA A 102 7.03 -0.71 -31.04
C ALA A 102 7.07 -2.10 -31.71
N GLU A 103 7.73 -2.23 -32.88
CA GLU A 103 7.77 -3.45 -33.69
C GLU A 103 6.37 -4.01 -34.06
N VAL A 104 5.36 -3.12 -34.12
CA VAL A 104 3.97 -3.46 -34.43
C VAL A 104 3.75 -3.41 -35.94
N LYS A 105 3.29 -4.53 -36.50
CA LYS A 105 2.98 -4.63 -37.92
C LYS A 105 1.68 -3.91 -38.27
N TYR A 106 1.73 -3.07 -39.29
CA TYR A 106 0.55 -2.38 -39.85
C TYR A 106 0.47 -2.57 -41.36
N LYS A 107 -0.71 -2.32 -41.94
CA LYS A 107 -0.90 -2.38 -43.40
C LYS A 107 -0.33 -1.11 -44.03
N ALA A 108 0.39 -1.23 -45.16
CA ALA A 108 1.00 -0.08 -45.83
C ALA A 108 -0.02 0.99 -46.28
N ASN A 109 -1.27 0.58 -46.51
CA ASN A 109 -2.40 1.43 -46.88
C ASN A 109 -3.35 1.75 -45.70
N ALA A 110 -2.96 1.44 -44.46
CA ALA A 110 -3.77 1.75 -43.28
C ALA A 110 -4.01 3.26 -43.20
N GLY A 111 -5.26 3.64 -42.99
CA GLY A 111 -5.62 5.04 -42.75
C GLY A 111 -5.05 5.54 -41.42
N LYS A 112 -4.92 6.86 -41.30
CA LYS A 112 -4.59 7.52 -40.02
C LYS A 112 -5.41 7.00 -38.82
N PRO A 113 -6.74 6.83 -38.90
CA PRO A 113 -7.51 6.29 -37.77
C PRO A 113 -7.15 4.83 -37.44
N GLU A 114 -6.86 4.00 -38.44
CA GLU A 114 -6.42 2.61 -38.20
C GLU A 114 -5.06 2.55 -37.50
N LEU A 115 -4.13 3.42 -37.89
CA LEU A 115 -2.80 3.52 -37.26
C LEU A 115 -2.91 4.02 -35.81
N ALA A 116 -3.76 5.02 -35.56
CA ALA A 116 -4.00 5.55 -34.22
C ALA A 116 -4.61 4.48 -33.30
N GLN A 117 -5.62 3.75 -33.80
CA GLN A 117 -6.23 2.64 -33.06
C GLN A 117 -5.21 1.55 -32.74
N LEU A 118 -4.37 1.18 -33.70
CA LEU A 118 -3.35 0.14 -33.51
C LEU A 118 -2.29 0.53 -32.46
N VAL A 119 -1.88 1.81 -32.42
CA VAL A 119 -0.99 2.32 -31.37
C VAL A 119 -1.68 2.23 -30.01
N LEU A 120 -2.94 2.68 -29.93
CA LEU A 120 -3.72 2.65 -28.68
C LEU A 120 -3.92 1.24 -28.13
N ASP A 121 -4.22 0.27 -29.00
CA ASP A 121 -4.40 -1.14 -28.63
C ASP A 121 -3.10 -1.75 -28.11
N HIS A 122 -1.96 -1.44 -28.76
CA HIS A 122 -0.65 -1.88 -28.30
C HIS A 122 -0.30 -1.29 -26.92
N GLU A 123 -0.45 0.02 -26.75
CA GLU A 123 -0.16 0.70 -25.47
C GLU A 123 -1.07 0.24 -24.33
N SER A 124 -2.34 -0.06 -24.64
CA SER A 124 -3.29 -0.61 -23.66
C SER A 124 -2.95 -2.04 -23.24
N ASN A 125 -2.30 -2.82 -24.10
CA ASN A 125 -1.91 -4.19 -23.82
C ASN A 125 -0.57 -4.27 -23.04
N VAL A 126 0.37 -3.36 -23.31
CA VAL A 126 1.66 -3.29 -22.58
C VAL A 126 1.47 -2.85 -21.12
N GLY A 127 0.42 -2.11 -20.79
CA GLY A 127 0.11 -1.70 -19.41
C GLY A 127 -0.46 -2.79 -18.49
N SER A 128 -0.43 -4.07 -18.91
CA SER A 128 -0.94 -5.21 -18.12
C SER A 128 0.17 -6.08 -17.49
N ASP A 129 1.45 -5.74 -17.70
CA ASP A 129 2.60 -6.54 -17.26
C ASP A 129 3.44 -5.89 -16.13
N GLU A 130 2.89 -4.91 -15.41
CA GLU A 130 3.48 -4.36 -14.17
C GLU A 130 2.70 -4.75 -12.91
#